data_AF-A0A6L4YI51-F1
#
_entry.id   AF-A0A6L4YI51-F1
#
_cell.length_a   1.000
_cell.length_b   1.000
_cell.length_c   1.000
_cell.angle_alpha   90.00
_cell.angle_beta   90.00
_cell.angle_gamma   90.00
#
_symmetry.space_group_name_H-M   'P 1'
#
loop_
_entity.id
_entity.type
_entity.pdbx_description
1 polymer ?
#
loop_
_entity_poly.entity_id
_entity_poly.type
_entity_poly.pdbx_seq_one_letter_code
_entity_poly.pdbx_strand_id
1 'polypeptide(L)'
;MRLALFVAILMAATAAGATDNVLLIQLQPGGRYVVWHTEGESRISDDEVMALEATAKPEGGEEMPTSAGPARAYETSDGVTIRLLSAKNDKALLLDRDDCNHVRIWHAAGATNLSEDQITDIFMSALPEGGKRITIGKYYVKAFITKLGVTASLWNAPAR
;
A
#
# COMPACT_ATOMS: atom_id res chain seq x y z
N MET A 1 11.10 45.44 -1.47
CA MET A 1 11.36 44.17 -0.74
C MET A 1 10.13 43.46 -0.18
N ARG A 2 8.89 43.84 -0.54
CA ARG A 2 7.66 43.13 -0.12
C ARG A 2 6.98 42.31 -1.23
N LEU A 3 7.32 42.57 -2.50
CA LEU A 3 6.72 41.90 -3.65
C LEU A 3 7.32 40.51 -3.94
N ALA A 4 8.63 40.34 -3.69
CA ALA A 4 9.33 39.06 -3.91
C ALA A 4 8.93 37.97 -2.89
N LEU A 5 8.51 38.38 -1.68
CA LEU A 5 8.10 37.44 -0.63
C LEU A 5 6.70 36.84 -0.91
N PHE A 6 5.83 37.55 -1.63
CA PHE A 6 4.49 37.07 -1.98
C PHE A 6 4.49 36.00 -3.08
N VAL A 7 5.44 36.05 -4.03
CA VAL A 7 5.54 35.06 -5.12
C VAL A 7 6.09 33.72 -4.61
N ALA A 8 7.02 33.74 -3.64
CA ALA A 8 7.55 32.52 -3.03
C ALA A 8 6.51 31.75 -2.21
N ILE A 9 5.58 32.46 -1.55
CA ILE A 9 4.48 31.85 -0.79
C ILE A 9 3.43 31.22 -1.73
N LEU A 10 3.21 31.81 -2.91
CA LEU A 10 2.27 31.26 -3.90
C LEU A 10 2.80 29.98 -4.58
N MET A 11 4.13 29.88 -4.81
CA MET A 11 4.73 28.67 -5.40
C MET A 11 4.89 27.52 -4.42
N ALA A 12 4.96 27.78 -3.11
CA ALA A 12 4.92 26.73 -2.09
C ALA A 12 3.52 26.09 -1.96
N ALA A 13 2.46 26.80 -2.35
CA ALA A 13 1.08 26.32 -2.28
C ALA A 13 0.69 25.37 -3.42
N THR A 14 1.45 25.33 -4.53
CA THR A 14 1.17 24.43 -5.67
C THR A 14 1.87 23.09 -5.59
N ALA A 15 2.71 22.86 -4.57
CA ALA A 15 3.26 21.53 -4.27
C ALA A 15 2.32 20.68 -3.41
N ALA A 16 1.08 21.15 -3.17
CA ALA A 16 0.03 20.43 -2.48
C ALA A 16 -0.53 19.31 -3.37
N GLY A 17 0.20 18.19 -3.38
CA GLY A 17 -0.41 16.86 -3.32
C GLY A 17 -1.08 16.36 -4.59
N ALA A 18 -0.29 15.95 -5.57
CA ALA A 18 -0.52 14.62 -6.12
C ALA A 18 -0.25 13.63 -4.97
N THR A 19 -1.20 13.47 -4.04
CA THR A 19 -1.24 12.28 -3.18
C THR A 19 -1.62 11.14 -4.09
N ASP A 20 -0.62 10.69 -4.86
CA ASP A 20 -0.67 9.49 -5.67
C ASP A 20 -0.69 8.34 -4.66
N ASN A 21 -1.89 7.96 -4.25
CA ASN A 21 -2.07 6.82 -3.36
C ASN A 21 -2.00 5.57 -4.23
N VAL A 22 -1.15 4.62 -3.86
CA VAL A 22 -1.11 3.32 -4.54
C VAL A 22 -1.67 2.25 -3.62
N LEU A 23 -2.64 1.50 -4.14
CA LEU A 23 -3.22 0.35 -3.47
C LEU A 23 -2.76 -0.94 -4.16
N LEU A 24 -2.55 -1.98 -3.37
CA LEU A 24 -2.49 -3.36 -3.86
C LEU A 24 -3.75 -4.09 -3.41
N ILE A 25 -4.51 -4.62 -4.36
CA ILE A 25 -5.78 -5.29 -4.13
C ILE A 25 -5.60 -6.76 -4.50
N GLN A 26 -5.76 -7.64 -3.53
CA GLN A 26 -5.64 -9.09 -3.70
C GLN A 26 -6.99 -9.75 -3.53
N LEU A 27 -7.37 -10.60 -4.49
CA LEU A 27 -8.56 -11.42 -4.40
C LEU A 27 -8.24 -12.66 -3.56
N GLN A 28 -8.92 -12.82 -2.43
CA GLN A 28 -8.76 -13.96 -1.55
C GLN A 28 -9.72 -15.09 -1.91
N PRO A 29 -9.41 -16.34 -1.50
CA PRO A 29 -10.36 -17.44 -1.56
C PRO A 29 -11.71 -17.05 -0.92
N GLY A 30 -12.80 -17.30 -1.64
CA GLY A 30 -14.15 -16.90 -1.22
C GLY A 30 -14.61 -15.53 -1.73
N GLY A 31 -13.85 -14.88 -2.62
CA GLY A 31 -14.31 -13.70 -3.37
C GLY A 31 -14.11 -12.35 -2.65
N ARG A 32 -13.50 -12.35 -1.47
CA ARG A 32 -13.22 -11.12 -0.70
C ARG A 32 -11.92 -10.47 -1.16
N TYR A 33 -11.83 -9.16 -0.98
CA TYR A 33 -10.59 -8.42 -1.23
C TYR A 33 -9.80 -8.17 0.05
N VAL A 34 -8.48 -8.26 -0.05
CA VAL A 34 -7.54 -7.61 0.87
C VAL A 34 -6.94 -6.42 0.15
N VAL A 35 -6.95 -5.26 0.80
CA VAL A 35 -6.40 -4.03 0.27
C VAL A 35 -5.20 -3.64 1.12
N TRP A 36 -4.07 -3.45 0.46
CA TRP A 36 -2.86 -2.95 1.05
C TRP A 36 -2.51 -1.56 0.52
N HIS A 37 -1.75 -0.83 1.32
CA HIS A 37 -1.42 0.57 1.11
C HIS A 37 0.10 0.76 1.07
N THR A 38 0.58 1.73 0.28
CA THR A 38 2.00 2.14 0.32
C THR A 38 2.36 2.93 1.58
N GLU A 39 1.37 3.35 2.37
CA GLU A 39 1.55 4.11 3.60
C GLU A 39 0.79 3.44 4.75
N GLY A 40 1.40 3.41 5.93
CA GLY A 40 0.78 2.91 7.16
C GLY A 40 1.46 3.49 8.41
N GLU A 41 0.83 3.24 9.56
CA GLU A 41 1.32 3.70 10.88
C GLU A 41 2.57 2.93 11.31
N SER A 42 2.62 1.64 11.00
CA SER A 42 3.70 0.77 11.43
C SER A 42 4.99 1.11 10.70
N ARG A 43 6.06 1.31 11.46
CA ARG A 43 7.41 1.56 10.93
C ARG A 43 8.35 0.53 11.53
N ILE A 44 8.82 -0.38 10.70
CA ILE A 44 9.94 -1.30 10.99
C ILE A 44 11.03 -1.05 9.95
N SER A 45 12.30 -1.24 10.31
CA SER A 45 13.41 -1.01 9.39
C SER A 45 13.55 -2.14 8.38
N ASP A 46 14.20 -1.88 7.25
CA ASP A 46 14.48 -2.92 6.24
C ASP A 46 15.30 -4.09 6.84
N ASP A 47 16.22 -3.80 7.77
CA ASP A 47 16.98 -4.84 8.48
C ASP A 47 16.08 -5.73 9.34
N GLU A 48 15.12 -5.14 10.07
CA GLU A 48 14.13 -5.89 10.86
C GLU A 48 13.25 -6.76 9.96
N VAL A 49 12.85 -6.21 8.81
CA VAL A 49 12.04 -6.90 7.81
C VAL A 49 12.78 -8.09 7.22
N MET A 50 14.04 -7.92 6.82
CA MET A 50 14.86 -9.01 6.28
C MET A 50 15.11 -10.10 7.33
N ALA A 51 15.33 -9.71 8.59
CA ALA A 51 15.51 -10.65 9.69
C ALA A 51 14.23 -11.48 9.93
N LEU A 52 13.06 -10.83 9.91
CA LEU A 52 11.76 -11.50 10.02
C LEU A 52 11.50 -12.42 8.82
N GLU A 53 11.72 -11.94 7.59
CA GLU A 53 11.56 -12.72 6.36
C GLU A 53 12.38 -14.01 6.39
N ALA A 54 13.61 -13.97 6.90
CA ALA A 54 14.48 -15.14 7.01
C ALA A 54 13.93 -16.24 7.95
N THR A 55 13.00 -15.89 8.85
CA THR A 55 12.35 -16.85 9.75
C THR A 55 11.00 -17.35 9.26
N ALA A 56 10.48 -16.79 8.15
CA ALA A 56 9.12 -17.03 7.70
C ALA A 56 8.86 -18.53 7.43
N LYS A 57 7.70 -18.99 7.89
CA LYS A 57 7.17 -20.35 7.65
C LYS A 57 5.66 -20.28 7.46
N PRO A 58 5.02 -21.27 6.82
CA PRO A 58 3.57 -21.28 6.65
C PRO A 58 2.78 -21.19 7.98
N GLU A 59 3.25 -21.87 9.02
CA GLU A 59 2.68 -21.84 10.38
C GLU A 59 3.07 -20.59 11.20
N GLY A 60 3.97 -19.78 10.67
CA GLY A 60 4.58 -18.63 11.34
C GLY A 60 5.99 -18.94 11.85
N GLY A 61 6.89 -17.99 11.61
CA GLY A 61 8.27 -18.02 12.08
C GLY A 61 8.41 -17.77 13.58
N GLU A 62 9.64 -17.51 14.00
CA GLU A 62 9.94 -17.09 15.37
C GLU A 62 9.34 -15.69 15.63
N GLU A 63 8.93 -15.47 16.88
CA GLU A 63 8.52 -14.14 17.32
C GLU A 63 9.76 -13.31 17.62
N MET A 64 9.87 -12.16 16.95
CA MET A 64 11.03 -11.28 17.05
C MET A 64 10.61 -9.90 17.57
N PRO A 65 11.41 -9.28 18.47
CA PRO A 65 11.18 -7.90 18.84
C PRO A 65 11.51 -6.97 17.65
N THR A 66 10.65 -5.98 17.42
CA THR A 66 10.90 -4.90 16.45
C THR A 66 10.60 -3.54 17.07
N SER A 67 10.96 -2.48 16.35
CA SER A 67 10.60 -1.09 16.65
C SER A 67 9.08 -0.86 16.73
N ALA A 68 8.26 -1.68 16.07
CA ALA A 68 6.79 -1.66 16.16
C ALA A 68 6.20 -2.67 17.18
N GLY A 69 7.05 -3.29 18.00
CA GLY A 69 6.70 -4.33 18.97
C GLY A 69 6.97 -5.75 18.47
N PRO A 70 6.56 -6.78 19.21
CA PRO A 70 6.76 -8.17 18.80
C PRO A 70 6.07 -8.46 17.47
N ALA A 71 6.79 -9.12 16.57
CA ALA A 71 6.34 -9.42 15.22
C ALA A 71 6.62 -10.88 14.85
N ARG A 72 5.87 -11.40 13.88
CA ARG A 72 6.08 -12.74 13.33
C ARG A 72 5.83 -12.76 11.84
N ALA A 73 6.74 -13.38 11.08
CA ALA A 73 6.60 -13.55 9.64
C ALA A 73 5.91 -14.87 9.28
N TYR A 74 5.11 -14.84 8.21
CA TYR A 74 4.38 -15.97 7.66
C TYR A 74 4.67 -16.08 6.17
N GLU A 75 5.02 -17.28 5.72
CA GLU A 75 5.09 -17.59 4.30
C GLU A 75 3.67 -17.88 3.78
N THR A 76 3.27 -17.22 2.69
CA THR A 76 1.95 -17.37 2.08
C THR A 76 2.10 -17.58 0.58
N SER A 77 1.01 -17.95 -0.10
CA SER A 77 0.98 -18.03 -1.58
C SER A 77 1.33 -16.71 -2.25
N ASP A 78 1.09 -15.61 -1.54
CA ASP A 78 1.20 -14.24 -2.06
C ASP A 78 2.52 -13.57 -1.64
N GLY A 79 3.45 -14.33 -1.02
CA GLY A 79 4.72 -13.83 -0.48
C GLY A 79 4.79 -13.91 1.04
N VAL A 80 5.60 -13.06 1.65
CA VAL A 80 5.78 -13.04 3.11
C VAL A 80 4.90 -11.97 3.75
N THR A 81 4.09 -12.37 4.72
CA THR A 81 3.31 -11.43 5.54
C THR A 81 3.89 -11.36 6.95
N ILE A 82 4.23 -10.17 7.41
CA ILE A 82 4.64 -9.90 8.79
C ILE A 82 3.41 -9.46 9.59
N ARG A 83 3.16 -10.08 10.73
CA ARG A 83 2.13 -9.64 11.69
C ARG A 83 2.79 -8.96 12.89
N LEU A 84 2.29 -7.78 13.22
CA LEU A 84 2.71 -6.99 14.38
C LEU A 84 1.74 -7.28 15.53
N LEU A 85 2.19 -8.10 16.48
CA LEU A 85 1.32 -8.76 17.47
C LEU A 85 0.75 -7.80 18.50
N SER A 86 1.46 -6.71 18.77
CA SER A 86 1.07 -5.68 19.75
C SER A 86 0.56 -4.38 19.11
N ALA A 87 0.59 -4.26 17.77
CA ALA A 87 0.15 -3.05 17.09
C ALA A 87 -1.37 -2.86 17.25
N LYS A 88 -1.81 -1.61 17.45
CA LYS A 88 -3.25 -1.28 17.57
C LYS A 88 -3.92 -1.19 16.21
N ASN A 89 -3.26 -0.50 15.28
CA ASN A 89 -3.62 -0.39 13.86
C ASN A 89 -2.52 -1.05 13.02
N ASP A 90 -2.74 -1.16 11.71
CA ASP A 90 -1.72 -1.59 10.74
C ASP A 90 -0.96 -2.86 11.16
N LYS A 91 -1.72 -3.88 11.56
CA LYS A 91 -1.21 -5.08 12.25
C LYS A 91 -0.55 -6.09 11.32
N ALA A 92 -0.56 -5.83 10.02
CA ALA A 92 0.00 -6.73 9.04
C ALA A 92 0.70 -5.92 7.94
N LEU A 93 1.84 -6.44 7.52
CA LEU A 93 2.66 -5.91 6.45
C LEU A 93 2.88 -7.01 5.43
N LEU A 94 2.62 -6.75 4.16
CA LEU A 94 2.96 -7.65 3.07
C LEU A 94 4.29 -7.22 2.47
N LEU A 95 5.19 -8.18 2.32
CA LEU A 95 6.48 -8.00 1.72
C LEU A 95 6.42 -8.26 0.22
N ASP A 96 6.91 -7.29 -0.56
CA ASP A 96 7.11 -7.41 -1.99
C ASP A 96 8.58 -7.14 -2.32
N ARG A 97 9.09 -7.80 -3.35
CA ARG A 97 10.44 -7.59 -3.87
C ARG A 97 10.32 -7.12 -5.30
N ASP A 98 10.88 -5.97 -5.62
CA ASP A 98 10.92 -5.50 -7.00
C ASP A 98 11.94 -6.30 -7.84
N ASP A 99 12.01 -6.01 -9.13
CA ASP A 99 12.92 -6.72 -10.06
C ASP A 99 14.41 -6.47 -9.74
N CYS A 100 14.72 -5.44 -8.96
CA CYS A 100 16.06 -5.14 -8.44
C CYS A 100 16.31 -5.78 -7.06
N ASN A 101 15.37 -6.59 -6.57
CA ASN A 101 15.38 -7.22 -5.26
C ASN A 101 15.34 -6.23 -4.08
N HIS A 102 14.91 -4.98 -4.32
CA HIS A 102 14.61 -4.06 -3.22
C HIS A 102 13.31 -4.45 -2.53
N VAL A 103 13.33 -4.29 -1.21
CA VAL A 103 12.17 -4.55 -0.36
C VAL A 103 11.17 -3.41 -0.51
N ARG A 104 9.91 -3.78 -0.76
CA ARG A 104 8.75 -2.90 -0.67
C ARG A 104 7.81 -3.46 0.37
N ILE A 105 7.29 -2.58 1.21
CA ILE A 105 6.36 -2.94 2.29
C ILE A 105 4.99 -2.37 1.95
N TRP A 106 3.99 -3.23 2.05
CA TRP A 106 2.59 -2.92 1.88
C TRP A 106 1.89 -3.02 3.23
N HIS A 107 1.12 -2.00 3.58
CA HIS A 107 0.48 -1.84 4.88
C HIS A 107 -0.98 -2.28 4.84
N ALA A 108 -1.44 -3.02 5.85
CA ALA A 108 -2.83 -3.46 5.94
C ALA A 108 -3.81 -2.33 6.32
N ALA A 109 -3.29 -1.20 6.79
CA ALA A 109 -4.07 0.01 7.03
C ALA A 109 -3.44 1.21 6.36
N GLY A 110 -4.27 2.11 5.84
CA GLY A 110 -3.84 3.37 5.24
C GLY A 110 -4.98 4.39 5.20
N ALA A 111 -4.69 5.58 4.69
CA ALA A 111 -5.64 6.69 4.68
C ALA A 111 -6.80 6.53 3.68
N THR A 112 -6.62 5.69 2.65
CA THR A 112 -7.63 5.48 1.61
C THR A 112 -8.66 4.45 2.08
N ASN A 113 -9.91 4.88 2.23
CA ASN A 113 -11.03 4.00 2.55
C ASN A 113 -12.02 3.97 1.39
N LEU A 114 -12.22 2.80 0.79
CA LEU A 114 -13.12 2.57 -0.34
C LEU A 114 -14.09 1.44 0.02
N SER A 115 -15.32 1.54 -0.48
CA SER A 115 -16.30 0.45 -0.35
C SER A 115 -15.92 -0.76 -1.19
N GLU A 116 -16.47 -1.93 -0.86
CA GLU A 116 -16.22 -3.18 -1.60
C GLU A 116 -16.62 -3.08 -3.08
N ASP A 117 -17.74 -2.41 -3.38
CA ASP A 117 -18.17 -2.15 -4.77
C ASP A 117 -17.14 -1.31 -5.53
N GLN A 118 -16.60 -0.26 -4.89
CA GLN A 118 -15.57 0.58 -5.49
C GLN A 118 -14.26 -0.20 -5.71
N ILE A 119 -13.88 -1.08 -4.78
CA ILE A 119 -12.73 -1.96 -4.95
C ILE A 119 -12.97 -2.94 -6.12
N THR A 120 -14.19 -3.48 -6.23
CA THR A 120 -14.59 -4.37 -7.33
C THR A 120 -14.48 -3.67 -8.67
N ASP A 121 -15.00 -2.44 -8.80
CA ASP A 121 -14.91 -1.65 -10.02
C ASP A 121 -13.45 -1.38 -10.43
N ILE A 122 -12.59 -1.06 -9.47
CA ILE A 122 -11.15 -0.90 -9.70
C ILE A 122 -10.54 -2.21 -10.18
N PHE A 123 -10.83 -3.31 -9.50
CA PHE A 123 -10.29 -4.63 -9.81
C PHE A 123 -10.68 -5.07 -11.24
N MET A 124 -11.95 -4.90 -11.60
CA MET A 124 -12.49 -5.27 -12.93
C MET A 124 -11.98 -4.35 -14.06
N SER A 125 -11.51 -3.15 -13.74
CA SER A 125 -10.94 -2.23 -14.73
C SER A 125 -9.49 -2.55 -15.12
N ALA A 126 -8.80 -3.39 -14.32
CA ALA A 126 -7.37 -3.61 -14.44
C ALA A 126 -6.98 -4.41 -15.70
N LEU A 127 -5.86 -4.03 -16.31
CA LEU A 127 -5.20 -4.75 -17.42
C LEU A 127 -3.69 -4.77 -17.17
N PRO A 128 -2.91 -5.68 -17.80
CA PRO A 128 -1.46 -5.74 -17.60
C PRO A 128 -0.75 -4.42 -17.91
N GLU A 129 -1.11 -3.77 -19.04
CA GLU A 129 -0.55 -2.47 -19.46
C GLU A 129 -1.26 -1.25 -18.83
N GLY A 130 -2.15 -1.53 -17.87
CA GLY A 130 -3.00 -0.55 -17.24
C GLY A 130 -4.34 -0.38 -17.95
N GLY A 131 -5.40 -0.48 -17.15
CA GLY A 131 -6.78 -0.28 -17.56
C GLY A 131 -7.08 1.13 -18.05
N LYS A 132 -8.32 1.32 -18.50
CA LYS A 132 -8.86 2.66 -18.74
C LYS A 132 -8.88 3.44 -17.42
N ARG A 133 -8.59 4.73 -17.49
CA ARG A 133 -8.78 5.62 -16.35
C ARG A 133 -10.28 5.69 -16.02
N ILE A 134 -10.63 5.37 -14.78
CA ILE A 134 -11.99 5.48 -14.25
C ILE A 134 -12.07 6.55 -13.16
N THR A 135 -13.28 6.91 -12.76
CA THR A 135 -13.52 7.82 -11.62
C THR A 135 -14.21 7.03 -10.51
N ILE A 136 -13.62 7.02 -9.32
CA ILE A 136 -14.13 6.33 -8.13
C ILE A 136 -14.24 7.33 -6.99
N GLY A 137 -15.47 7.71 -6.64
CA GLY A 137 -15.71 8.77 -5.67
C GLY A 137 -15.02 10.07 -6.10
N LYS A 138 -14.04 10.52 -5.30
CA LYS A 138 -13.25 11.74 -5.54
C LYS A 138 -11.93 11.49 -6.30
N TYR A 139 -11.64 10.25 -6.68
CA TYR A 139 -10.37 9.86 -7.29
C TYR A 139 -10.53 9.56 -8.78
N TYR A 140 -9.52 9.95 -9.55
CA TYR A 140 -9.18 9.23 -10.76
C TYR A 140 -8.34 8.02 -10.41
N VAL A 141 -8.61 6.89 -11.06
CA VAL A 141 -7.93 5.63 -10.80
C VAL A 141 -7.46 5.00 -12.11
N LYS A 142 -6.23 4.47 -12.10
CA LYS A 142 -5.75 3.56 -13.14
C LYS A 142 -5.19 2.30 -12.49
N ALA A 143 -5.69 1.15 -12.92
CA ALA A 143 -5.39 -0.15 -12.31
C ALA A 143 -4.61 -1.05 -13.26
N PHE A 144 -3.67 -1.83 -12.70
CA PHE A 144 -2.72 -2.68 -13.39
C PHE A 144 -2.76 -4.09 -12.80
N ILE A 145 -2.73 -5.12 -13.64
CA ILE A 145 -2.56 -6.50 -13.18
C ILE A 145 -1.06 -6.75 -12.95
N THR A 146 -0.69 -7.21 -11.76
CA THR A 146 0.68 -7.53 -11.36
C THR A 146 0.77 -8.97 -10.82
N LYS A 147 1.98 -9.42 -10.51
CA LYS A 147 2.23 -10.75 -9.91
C LYS A 147 1.51 -10.96 -8.58
N LEU A 148 1.33 -9.90 -7.78
CA LEU A 148 0.72 -9.98 -6.45
C LEU A 148 -0.80 -9.77 -6.48
N GLY A 149 -1.35 -9.18 -7.53
CA GLY A 149 -2.76 -8.81 -7.60
C GLY A 149 -2.98 -7.59 -8.49
N VAL A 150 -3.96 -6.75 -8.16
CA VAL A 150 -4.20 -5.50 -8.87
C VAL A 150 -3.54 -4.34 -8.14
N THR A 151 -2.62 -3.63 -8.80
CA THR A 151 -2.10 -2.36 -8.30
C THR A 151 -2.92 -1.21 -8.86
N ALA A 152 -3.40 -0.30 -8.02
CA ALA A 152 -4.20 0.84 -8.44
C ALA A 152 -3.52 2.14 -8.00
N SER A 153 -3.25 3.03 -8.96
CA SER A 153 -2.80 4.39 -8.69
C SER A 153 -4.02 5.31 -8.63
N LEU A 154 -4.15 6.07 -7.55
CA LEU A 154 -5.25 6.97 -7.27
C LEU A 154 -4.72 8.39 -7.10
N TRP A 155 -5.37 9.34 -7.78
CA TRP A 155 -5.07 10.76 -7.61
C TRP A 155 -6.38 11.56 -7.57
N ASN A 156 -6.35 12.73 -6.92
CA ASN A 156 -7.54 13.54 -6.76
C ASN A 156 -8.11 13.94 -8.13
N ALA A 157 -9.40 13.68 -8.32
CA ALA A 157 -10.12 14.26 -9.44
C ALA A 157 -10.28 15.78 -9.19
N PRO A 158 -10.15 16.62 -10.23
CA PRO A 158 -10.36 18.05 -10.08
C PRO A 158 -11.77 18.30 -9.53
N ALA A 159 -11.86 19.24 -8.57
CA ALA A 159 -13.15 19.74 -8.10
C ALA A 159 -13.92 20.30 -9.31
N ARG A 160 -15.15 19.82 -9.50
CA ARG A 160 -16.05 20.36 -10.52
C ARG A 160 -16.60 21.71 -10.09
#